data_AF-A0A1I7HMC6-F1
#
_entry.id   AF-A0A1I7HMC6-F1
#
_cell.length_a   1.000
_cell.length_b   1.000
_cell.length_c   1.000
_cell.angle_alpha   90.00
_cell.angle_beta   90.00
_cell.angle_gamma   90.00
#
_symmetry.space_group_name_H-M   'P 1'
#
loop_
_entity.id
_entity.type
_entity.pdbx_description
1 polymer ?
#
loop_
_entity_poly.entity_id
_entity_poly.type
_entity_poly.pdbx_seq_one_letter_code
_entity_poly.pdbx_strand_id
1 'polypeptide(L)'
;MYIILIIFLILGMFCISIFTDKRIKILISRINKHYHSIFKGKCLFIKIFQASFIIIDEALTILIIYKLAEKVIINYNIELLGKILLFIFGFFIVHYTIGMVLLYYNEHKFIKKEEDSLTGDFLLSYFLIVASIFFILTFDGYIKIFTLSFITVDIISYLINVKLIILYMIVGKRRYKEEGRVNSFFIIFISAIVVVIMLILNLYIGVVIVNSIFYESFTNSPGYFDLFYYTVVTFTTIGFGDIVPLNAAAKFMAVCISATSILCVTIFLGSLYSFREKR
;
A
#
# COMPACT_ATOMS: atom_id res chain seq x y z
N MET A 1 -26.65 -4.40 14.73
CA MET A 1 -27.28 -4.43 13.39
C MET A 1 -27.46 -3.03 12.79
N TYR A 2 -28.18 -2.11 13.46
CA TYR A 2 -28.43 -0.75 12.94
C TYR A 2 -27.17 0.11 12.71
N ILE A 3 -26.15 0.02 13.58
CA ILE A 3 -24.90 0.78 13.44
C ILE A 3 -24.15 0.38 12.15
N ILE A 4 -24.10 -0.91 11.83
CA ILE A 4 -23.45 -1.42 10.62
C ILE A 4 -24.23 -0.96 9.38
N LEU A 5 -25.57 -1.01 9.42
CA LEU A 5 -26.42 -0.53 8.33
C LEU A 5 -26.23 0.98 8.08
N ILE A 6 -26.10 1.77 9.15
CA ILE A 6 -25.83 3.22 9.09
C ILE A 6 -24.43 3.47 8.50
N ILE A 7 -23.41 2.71 8.90
CA ILE A 7 -22.06 2.81 8.31
C ILE A 7 -22.09 2.46 6.81
N PHE A 8 -22.83 1.43 6.41
CA PHE A 8 -23.01 1.08 4.99
C PHE A 8 -23.77 2.15 4.20
N LEU A 9 -24.81 2.77 4.79
CA LEU A 9 -25.53 3.88 4.19
C LEU A 9 -24.63 5.11 4.02
N ILE A 10 -23.81 5.43 5.03
CA ILE A 10 -22.84 6.54 4.98
C ILE A 10 -21.78 6.25 3.92
N LEU A 11 -21.22 5.04 3.86
CA LEU A 11 -20.25 4.64 2.83
C LEU A 11 -20.88 4.66 1.43
N GLY A 12 -22.12 4.20 1.28
CA GLY A 12 -22.88 4.23 0.03
C GLY A 12 -23.18 5.66 -0.44
N MET A 13 -23.60 6.55 0.47
CA MET A 13 -23.79 7.97 0.18
C MET A 13 -22.46 8.67 -0.16
N PHE A 14 -21.36 8.28 0.51
CA PHE A 14 -20.02 8.77 0.20
C PHE A 14 -19.55 8.31 -1.18
N CYS A 15 -19.81 7.06 -1.58
CA CYS A 15 -19.61 6.56 -2.94
C CYS A 15 -20.40 7.38 -3.97
N ILE A 16 -21.69 7.59 -3.72
CA ILE A 16 -22.56 8.33 -4.66
C ILE A 16 -22.04 9.77 -4.82
N SER A 17 -21.69 10.43 -3.71
CA SER A 17 -21.03 11.74 -3.69
C SER A 17 -19.75 11.76 -4.54
N ILE A 18 -18.87 10.76 -4.34
CA ILE A 18 -17.63 10.58 -5.10
C ILE A 18 -17.92 10.44 -6.60
N PHE A 19 -18.91 9.62 -7.00
CA PHE A 19 -19.24 9.41 -8.42
C PHE A 19 -19.99 10.58 -9.06
N THR A 20 -20.61 11.48 -8.28
CA THR A 20 -21.26 12.69 -8.81
C THR A 20 -20.32 13.86 -9.06
N ASP A 21 -19.16 13.91 -8.40
CA ASP A 21 -18.20 15.00 -8.59
C ASP A 21 -17.52 14.92 -9.98
N LYS A 22 -17.64 16.02 -10.74
CA LYS A 22 -17.04 16.19 -12.07
C LYS A 22 -15.51 16.04 -12.02
N ARG A 23 -14.86 16.43 -10.91
CA ARG A 23 -13.42 16.27 -10.70
C ARG A 23 -13.03 14.79 -10.59
N ILE A 24 -13.84 14.01 -9.88
CA ILE A 24 -13.61 12.57 -9.69
C ILE A 24 -13.88 11.80 -10.98
N LYS A 25 -14.93 12.15 -11.73
CA LYS A 25 -15.15 11.56 -13.07
C LYS A 25 -13.98 11.79 -14.02
N ILE A 26 -13.39 12.99 -14.00
CA ILE A 26 -12.19 13.30 -14.78
C ILE A 26 -11.01 12.46 -14.29
N LEU A 27 -10.83 12.31 -12.98
CA LEU A 27 -9.78 11.48 -12.38
C LEU A 27 -9.90 10.00 -12.80
N ILE A 28 -11.08 9.41 -12.66
CA ILE A 28 -11.39 8.04 -13.08
C ILE A 28 -11.11 7.87 -14.58
N SER A 29 -11.55 8.82 -15.41
CA SER A 29 -11.28 8.78 -16.86
C SER A 29 -9.79 8.81 -17.17
N ARG A 30 -9.00 9.60 -16.43
CA ARG A 30 -7.53 9.61 -16.58
C ARG A 30 -6.93 8.27 -16.15
N ILE A 31 -7.29 7.75 -14.97
CA ILE A 31 -6.80 6.44 -14.47
C ILE A 31 -7.06 5.34 -15.50
N ASN A 32 -8.28 5.25 -16.04
CA ASN A 32 -8.64 4.24 -17.04
C ASN A 32 -7.84 4.40 -18.34
N LYS A 33 -7.64 5.65 -18.80
CA LYS A 33 -6.74 5.93 -19.94
C LYS A 33 -5.30 5.50 -19.64
N HIS A 34 -4.88 5.58 -18.39
CA HIS A 34 -3.54 5.18 -17.97
C HIS A 34 -3.33 3.69 -17.93
N TYR A 35 -4.27 2.90 -17.42
CA TYR A 35 -4.22 1.45 -17.55
C TYR A 35 -4.02 1.03 -19.02
N HIS A 36 -4.71 1.69 -19.94
CA HIS A 36 -4.50 1.45 -21.37
C HIS A 36 -3.13 1.94 -21.90
N SER A 37 -2.57 3.00 -21.32
CA SER A 37 -1.26 3.54 -21.68
C SER A 37 -0.07 2.67 -21.23
N ILE A 38 -0.21 1.96 -20.10
CA ILE A 38 0.83 1.05 -19.57
C ILE A 38 1.23 0.00 -20.62
N PHE A 39 0.29 -0.39 -21.48
CA PHE A 39 0.52 -1.40 -22.51
C PHE A 39 0.95 -0.81 -23.87
N LYS A 40 1.02 0.52 -24.04
CA LYS A 40 1.40 1.13 -25.32
C LYS A 40 2.92 1.21 -25.47
N GLY A 41 3.42 0.79 -26.64
CA GLY A 41 4.83 0.95 -27.00
C GLY A 41 5.84 -0.03 -26.36
N LYS A 42 5.38 -0.96 -25.50
CA LYS A 42 6.24 -1.96 -24.85
C LYS A 42 6.31 -3.28 -25.64
N CYS A 43 7.35 -4.08 -25.40
CA CYS A 43 7.42 -5.45 -25.90
C CYS A 43 6.30 -6.32 -25.29
N LEU A 44 5.83 -7.31 -26.06
CA LEU A 44 4.73 -8.21 -25.65
C LEU A 44 4.96 -8.83 -24.26
N PHE A 45 6.19 -9.29 -24.00
CA PHE A 45 6.57 -9.90 -22.73
C PHE A 45 6.30 -8.99 -21.51
N ILE A 46 6.71 -7.72 -21.59
CA ILE A 46 6.50 -6.74 -20.52
C ILE A 46 5.01 -6.47 -20.31
N LYS A 47 4.22 -6.41 -21.39
CA LYS A 47 2.77 -6.21 -21.30
C LYS A 47 2.08 -7.36 -20.58
N ILE A 48 2.42 -8.60 -20.93
CA ILE A 48 1.85 -9.80 -20.31
C ILE A 48 2.18 -9.81 -18.81
N PHE A 49 3.43 -9.52 -18.44
CA PHE A 49 3.86 -9.52 -17.05
C PHE A 49 3.19 -8.41 -16.21
N GLN A 50 3.08 -7.20 -16.75
CA GLN A 50 2.39 -6.09 -16.07
C GLN A 50 0.88 -6.34 -15.96
N ALA A 51 0.26 -6.93 -16.99
CA ALA A 51 -1.14 -7.33 -16.94
C ALA A 51 -1.37 -8.43 -15.91
N SER A 52 -0.48 -9.43 -15.82
CA SER A 52 -0.62 -10.50 -14.84
C SER A 52 -0.54 -9.98 -13.41
N PHE A 53 0.38 -9.05 -13.10
CA PHE A 53 0.41 -8.46 -11.76
C PHE A 53 -0.88 -7.75 -11.42
N ILE A 54 -1.38 -6.86 -12.27
CA ILE A 54 -2.62 -6.12 -12.02
C ILE A 54 -3.79 -7.07 -11.77
N ILE A 55 -3.96 -8.11 -12.61
CA ILE A 55 -5.07 -9.06 -12.49
C ILE A 55 -4.93 -9.93 -11.23
N ILE A 56 -3.73 -10.44 -10.96
CA ILE A 56 -3.48 -11.30 -9.81
C ILE A 56 -3.63 -10.51 -8.51
N ASP A 57 -3.14 -9.28 -8.46
CA ASP A 57 -3.27 -8.41 -7.29
C ASP A 57 -4.72 -8.10 -6.97
N GLU A 58 -5.51 -7.81 -7.99
CA GLU A 58 -6.94 -7.55 -7.85
C GLU A 58 -7.65 -8.81 -7.30
N ALA A 59 -7.35 -9.99 -7.85
CA ALA A 59 -7.88 -11.26 -7.37
C ALA A 59 -7.47 -11.56 -5.91
N LEU A 60 -6.18 -11.43 -5.59
CA LEU A 60 -5.66 -11.67 -4.24
C LEU A 60 -6.25 -10.70 -3.22
N THR A 61 -6.43 -9.44 -3.60
CA THR A 61 -7.01 -8.45 -2.68
C THR A 61 -8.48 -8.74 -2.38
N ILE A 62 -9.25 -9.20 -3.37
CA ILE A 62 -10.63 -9.67 -3.15
C ILE A 62 -10.63 -10.84 -2.16
N LEU A 63 -9.70 -11.79 -2.30
CA LEU A 63 -9.59 -12.93 -1.39
C LEU A 63 -9.16 -12.51 0.03
N ILE A 64 -8.28 -11.51 0.16
CA ILE A 64 -7.91 -10.93 1.47
C ILE A 64 -9.13 -10.30 2.13
N ILE A 65 -9.87 -9.46 1.39
CA ILE A 65 -11.09 -8.83 1.90
C ILE A 65 -12.10 -9.90 2.32
N TYR A 66 -12.22 -10.99 1.55
CA TYR A 66 -13.07 -12.12 1.91
C TYR A 66 -12.67 -12.73 3.24
N LYS A 67 -11.37 -13.02 3.43
CA LYS A 67 -10.86 -13.62 4.66
C LYS A 67 -10.98 -12.71 5.88
N LEU A 68 -10.74 -11.42 5.71
CA LEU A 68 -10.95 -10.43 6.78
C LEU A 68 -12.44 -10.29 7.12
N ALA A 69 -13.29 -10.26 6.10
CA ALA A 69 -14.73 -10.16 6.27
C ALA A 69 -15.30 -11.42 6.93
N GLU A 70 -14.82 -12.62 6.62
CA GLU A 70 -15.25 -13.89 7.23
C GLU A 70 -15.18 -13.82 8.77
N LYS A 71 -14.08 -13.31 9.34
CA LYS A 71 -13.92 -13.11 10.79
C LYS A 71 -14.96 -12.14 11.38
N VAL A 72 -15.34 -11.10 10.66
CA VAL A 72 -16.32 -10.08 11.12
C VAL A 72 -17.76 -10.56 10.91
N ILE A 73 -18.02 -11.20 9.77
CA ILE A 73 -19.34 -11.70 9.35
C ILE A 73 -19.84 -12.78 10.30
N ILE A 74 -18.98 -13.70 10.72
CA ILE A 74 -19.33 -14.75 11.69
C ILE A 74 -19.80 -14.14 13.02
N ASN A 75 -19.19 -13.02 13.44
CA ASN A 75 -19.53 -12.36 14.71
C ASN A 75 -20.82 -11.53 14.66
N TYR A 76 -21.21 -10.99 13.50
CA TYR A 76 -22.30 -10.02 13.39
C TYR A 76 -23.50 -10.46 12.52
N ASN A 77 -23.48 -11.69 11.99
CA ASN A 77 -24.55 -12.31 11.20
C ASN A 77 -25.08 -11.40 10.07
N ILE A 78 -24.16 -10.81 9.29
CA ILE A 78 -24.47 -9.87 8.21
C ILE A 78 -25.14 -10.61 7.03
N GLU A 79 -26.24 -10.04 6.50
CA GLU A 79 -26.96 -10.57 5.33
C GLU A 79 -26.09 -10.59 4.05
N LEU A 80 -26.43 -11.48 3.12
CA LEU A 80 -25.70 -11.71 1.86
C LEU A 80 -25.46 -10.42 1.05
N LEU A 81 -26.43 -9.52 1.01
CA LEU A 81 -26.33 -8.23 0.29
C LEU A 81 -25.24 -7.33 0.86
N GLY A 82 -25.12 -7.25 2.18
CA GLY A 82 -24.09 -6.46 2.86
C GLY A 82 -22.67 -6.98 2.56
N LYS A 83 -22.52 -8.31 2.42
CA LYS A 83 -21.26 -8.93 2.02
C LYS A 83 -20.86 -8.50 0.61
N ILE A 84 -21.78 -8.61 -0.35
CA ILE A 84 -21.55 -8.25 -1.76
C ILE A 84 -21.17 -6.77 -1.90
N LEU A 85 -21.85 -5.88 -1.17
CA LEU A 85 -21.52 -4.45 -1.19
C LEU A 85 -20.12 -4.15 -0.63
N LEU A 86 -19.70 -4.84 0.43
CA LEU A 86 -18.36 -4.70 0.99
C LEU A 86 -17.28 -5.12 0.00
N PHE A 87 -17.53 -6.22 -0.74
CA PHE A 87 -16.65 -6.69 -1.81
C PHE A 87 -16.51 -5.68 -2.94
N ILE A 88 -17.64 -5.16 -3.44
CA ILE A 88 -17.65 -4.18 -4.53
C ILE A 88 -16.92 -2.90 -4.11
N PHE A 89 -17.13 -2.44 -2.88
CA PHE A 89 -16.47 -1.24 -2.38
C PHE A 89 -14.95 -1.42 -2.21
N GLY A 90 -14.53 -2.54 -1.63
CA GLY A 90 -13.11 -2.87 -1.49
C GLY A 90 -12.40 -3.01 -2.83
N PHE A 91 -13.06 -3.61 -3.82
CA PHE A 91 -12.57 -3.71 -5.20
C PHE A 91 -12.27 -2.34 -5.80
N PHE A 92 -13.23 -1.41 -5.76
CA PHE A 92 -13.05 -0.08 -6.33
C PHE A 92 -11.95 0.73 -5.63
N ILE A 93 -11.86 0.65 -4.29
CA ILE A 93 -10.79 1.34 -3.55
C ILE A 93 -9.42 0.88 -4.06
N VAL A 94 -9.20 -0.44 -4.12
CA VAL A 94 -7.90 -1.02 -4.47
C VAL A 94 -7.55 -0.75 -5.93
N HIS A 95 -8.51 -0.94 -6.84
CA HIS A 95 -8.30 -0.66 -8.27
C HIS A 95 -7.89 0.80 -8.50
N TYR A 96 -8.56 1.75 -7.84
CA TYR A 96 -8.25 3.16 -8.01
C TYR A 96 -7.02 3.63 -7.25
N THR A 97 -6.63 3.02 -6.11
CA THR A 97 -5.36 3.36 -5.44
C THR A 97 -4.15 2.97 -6.28
N ILE A 98 -4.15 1.77 -6.87
CA ILE A 98 -3.11 1.31 -7.80
C ILE A 98 -3.08 2.21 -9.03
N GLY A 99 -4.25 2.48 -9.62
CA GLY A 99 -4.39 3.32 -10.80
C GLY A 99 -3.88 4.76 -10.61
N MET A 100 -4.00 5.32 -9.41
CA MET A 100 -3.48 6.65 -9.07
C MET A 100 -1.95 6.71 -9.04
N VAL A 101 -1.28 5.70 -8.52
CA VAL A 101 0.19 5.67 -8.49
C VAL A 101 0.78 5.47 -9.89
N LEU A 102 0.13 4.62 -10.70
CA LEU A 102 0.52 4.39 -12.08
C LEU A 102 0.31 5.62 -12.98
N LEU A 103 -0.72 6.42 -12.70
CA LEU A 103 -1.03 7.67 -13.42
C LEU A 103 0.09 8.70 -13.30
N TYR A 104 0.69 8.87 -12.12
CA TYR A 104 1.79 9.83 -11.88
C TYR A 104 2.92 9.70 -12.89
N TYR A 105 3.20 8.46 -13.27
CA TYR A 105 4.34 8.13 -14.07
C TYR A 105 4.13 8.45 -15.55
N ASN A 106 3.00 8.04 -16.13
CA ASN A 106 2.79 8.15 -17.58
C ASN A 106 2.28 9.54 -18.02
N GLU A 107 1.76 10.33 -17.07
CA GLU A 107 1.91 11.80 -17.03
C GLU A 107 2.97 12.44 -17.94
N HIS A 108 4.16 11.87 -17.90
CA HIS A 108 5.29 12.65 -17.42
C HIS A 108 6.62 12.23 -18.06
N LYS A 109 6.55 11.82 -19.35
CA LYS A 109 7.63 11.56 -20.32
C LYS A 109 8.80 12.55 -20.23
N PHE A 110 9.91 12.20 -19.59
CA PHE A 110 11.20 12.79 -19.96
C PHE A 110 12.43 11.87 -19.81
N ILE A 111 12.27 10.65 -19.30
CA ILE A 111 13.29 9.59 -19.45
C ILE A 111 12.59 8.24 -19.66
N LYS A 112 12.24 7.92 -20.91
CA LYS A 112 11.57 6.65 -21.31
C LYS A 112 12.22 5.38 -20.72
N LYS A 113 13.52 5.42 -20.42
CA LYS A 113 14.31 4.27 -19.96
C LYS A 113 14.22 4.03 -18.44
N GLU A 114 14.13 5.09 -17.64
CA GLU A 114 13.90 5.01 -16.18
C GLU A 114 12.42 4.97 -15.85
N GLU A 115 11.58 5.44 -16.78
CA GLU A 115 10.17 5.12 -16.74
C GLU A 115 10.07 3.58 -16.64
N ASP A 116 10.24 2.78 -17.70
CA ASP A 116 9.68 1.40 -17.71
C ASP A 116 10.02 0.51 -16.50
N SER A 117 11.18 0.73 -15.88
CA SER A 117 11.57 0.12 -14.61
C SER A 117 10.73 0.56 -13.41
N LEU A 118 10.47 1.85 -13.21
CA LEU A 118 9.71 2.39 -12.06
C LEU A 118 8.26 1.88 -11.98
N THR A 119 7.56 1.78 -13.12
CA THR A 119 6.21 1.17 -13.15
C THR A 119 6.25 -0.31 -12.85
N GLY A 120 7.24 -1.02 -13.39
CA GLY A 120 7.44 -2.45 -13.10
C GLY A 120 7.79 -2.68 -11.62
N ASP A 121 8.67 -1.85 -11.05
CA ASP A 121 9.09 -1.89 -9.65
C ASP A 121 7.90 -1.66 -8.71
N PHE A 122 7.05 -0.68 -8.99
CA PHE A 122 5.84 -0.44 -8.21
C PHE A 122 4.85 -1.61 -8.26
N LEU A 123 4.55 -2.12 -9.46
CA LEU A 123 3.65 -3.27 -9.61
C LEU A 123 4.22 -4.51 -8.93
N LEU A 124 5.53 -4.74 -9.05
CA LEU A 124 6.20 -5.86 -8.41
C LEU A 124 6.15 -5.74 -6.88
N SER A 125 6.51 -4.59 -6.30
CA SER A 125 6.49 -4.43 -4.85
C SER A 125 5.08 -4.50 -4.27
N TYR A 126 4.09 -3.97 -4.99
CA TYR A 126 2.69 -4.11 -4.62
C TYR A 126 2.24 -5.58 -4.62
N PHE A 127 2.58 -6.32 -5.67
CA PHE A 127 2.29 -7.75 -5.76
C PHE A 127 2.93 -8.56 -4.62
N LEU A 128 4.20 -8.29 -4.29
CA LEU A 128 4.88 -9.00 -3.22
C LEU A 128 4.22 -8.76 -1.84
N ILE A 129 3.75 -7.54 -1.56
CA ILE A 129 3.02 -7.21 -0.33
C ILE A 129 1.68 -7.94 -0.29
N VAL A 130 0.87 -7.82 -1.34
CA VAL A 130 -0.47 -8.42 -1.41
C VAL A 130 -0.39 -9.94 -1.32
N ALA A 131 0.52 -10.56 -2.06
CA ALA A 131 0.75 -12.01 -1.99
C ALA A 131 1.17 -12.46 -0.59
N SER A 132 2.04 -11.69 0.08
CA SER A 132 2.51 -12.01 1.43
C SER A 132 1.37 -11.93 2.45
N ILE A 133 0.57 -10.87 2.41
CA ILE A 133 -0.59 -10.70 3.30
C ILE A 133 -1.62 -11.81 3.05
N PHE A 134 -1.92 -12.11 1.79
CA PHE A 134 -2.85 -13.19 1.45
C PHE A 134 -2.40 -14.53 2.04
N PHE A 135 -1.11 -14.86 1.90
CA PHE A 135 -0.59 -16.11 2.44
C PHE A 135 -0.63 -16.14 3.96
N ILE A 136 -0.21 -15.07 4.63
CA ILE A 136 -0.24 -14.96 6.10
C ILE A 136 -1.66 -15.17 6.64
N LEU A 137 -2.67 -14.60 5.98
CA LEU A 137 -4.07 -14.70 6.42
C LEU A 137 -4.72 -16.05 6.08
N THR A 138 -4.25 -16.74 5.05
CA THR A 138 -4.86 -17.98 4.56
C THR A 138 -4.19 -19.23 5.14
N PHE A 139 -2.88 -19.17 5.37
CA PHE A 139 -2.03 -20.31 5.75
C PHE A 139 -1.21 -20.00 7.02
N ASP A 140 -1.85 -19.45 8.05
CA ASP A 140 -1.23 -19.06 9.32
C ASP A 140 -0.38 -20.18 9.96
N GLY A 141 -0.86 -21.43 9.92
CA GLY A 141 -0.14 -22.61 10.42
C GLY A 141 1.14 -22.96 9.64
N TYR A 142 1.32 -22.46 8.43
CA TYR A 142 2.44 -22.78 7.54
C TYR A 142 3.50 -21.69 7.46
N ILE A 143 3.31 -20.54 8.13
CA ILE A 143 4.27 -19.42 8.10
C ILE A 143 5.67 -19.88 8.52
N LYS A 144 5.77 -20.70 9.57
CA LYS A 144 7.06 -21.24 10.06
C LYS A 144 7.81 -22.04 9.00
N ILE A 145 7.10 -22.81 8.17
CA ILE A 145 7.71 -23.65 7.12
C ILE A 145 8.29 -22.78 6.00
N PHE A 146 7.60 -21.71 5.62
CA PHE A 146 7.98 -20.82 4.52
C PHE A 146 8.74 -19.56 4.96
N THR A 147 9.25 -19.54 6.21
CA THR A 147 9.88 -18.37 6.83
C THR A 147 10.97 -17.74 5.95
N LEU A 148 11.88 -18.55 5.40
CA LEU A 148 12.99 -18.04 4.59
C LEU A 148 12.49 -17.34 3.31
N SER A 149 11.45 -17.90 2.67
CA SER A 149 10.81 -17.29 1.51
C SER A 149 10.17 -15.96 1.87
N PHE A 150 9.47 -15.89 3.00
CA PHE A 150 8.86 -14.65 3.48
C PHE A 150 9.87 -13.56 3.76
N ILE A 151 10.96 -13.88 4.48
CA ILE A 151 12.03 -12.92 4.77
C ILE A 151 12.64 -12.40 3.47
N THR A 152 12.92 -13.29 2.52
CA THR A 152 13.53 -12.90 1.24
C THR A 152 12.60 -12.02 0.42
N VAL A 153 11.32 -12.38 0.34
CA VAL A 153 10.28 -11.61 -0.38
C VAL A 153 10.08 -10.24 0.24
N ASP A 154 9.96 -10.17 1.57
CA ASP A 154 9.76 -8.92 2.30
C ASP A 154 10.96 -7.98 2.18
N ILE A 155 12.19 -8.50 2.28
CA ILE A 155 13.41 -7.70 2.06
C ILE A 155 13.46 -7.15 0.63
N ILE A 156 13.18 -7.97 -0.38
CA ILE A 156 13.17 -7.51 -1.79
C ILE A 156 12.11 -6.41 -1.98
N SER A 157 10.89 -6.64 -1.48
CA SER A 157 9.80 -5.66 -1.55
C SER A 157 10.16 -4.35 -0.83
N TYR A 158 10.73 -4.43 0.37
CA TYR A 158 11.16 -3.27 1.14
C TYR A 158 12.22 -2.44 0.39
N LEU A 159 13.25 -3.09 -0.17
CA LEU A 159 14.29 -2.40 -0.93
C LEU A 159 13.74 -1.71 -2.19
N ILE A 160 12.79 -2.33 -2.88
CA ILE A 160 12.10 -1.72 -4.02
C ILE A 160 11.31 -0.49 -3.56
N ASN A 161 10.60 -0.57 -2.44
CA ASN A 161 9.82 0.57 -1.92
C ASN A 161 10.72 1.72 -1.41
N VAL A 162 11.89 1.43 -0.85
CA VAL A 162 12.91 2.45 -0.53
C VAL A 162 13.45 3.11 -1.79
N LYS A 163 13.72 2.33 -2.85
CA LYS A 163 14.12 2.86 -4.16
C LYS A 163 13.02 3.78 -4.75
N LEU A 164 11.77 3.34 -4.67
CA LEU A 164 10.61 4.09 -5.16
C LEU A 164 10.47 5.44 -4.45
N ILE A 165 10.48 5.49 -3.12
CA ILE A 165 10.29 6.77 -2.40
C ILE A 165 11.39 7.78 -2.72
N ILE A 166 12.65 7.34 -2.82
CA ILE A 166 13.78 8.21 -3.19
C ILE A 166 13.60 8.74 -4.62
N LEU A 167 13.29 7.87 -5.58
CA LEU A 167 13.09 8.25 -6.97
C LEU A 167 11.89 9.19 -7.13
N TYR A 168 10.77 8.93 -6.46
CA TYR A 168 9.59 9.79 -6.51
C TYR A 168 9.92 11.22 -6.07
N MET A 169 10.76 11.39 -5.06
CA MET A 169 11.13 12.71 -4.56
C MET A 169 12.17 13.42 -5.46
N ILE A 170 13.16 12.69 -5.99
CA ILE A 170 14.15 13.26 -6.94
C ILE A 170 13.48 13.69 -8.24
N VAL A 171 12.67 12.82 -8.84
CA VAL A 171 11.92 13.09 -10.07
C VAL A 171 10.91 14.21 -9.83
N GLY A 172 10.21 14.18 -8.69
CA GLY A 172 9.27 15.23 -8.29
C GLY A 172 9.91 16.61 -8.20
N LYS A 173 11.12 16.71 -7.62
CA LYS A 173 11.89 17.96 -7.52
C LYS A 173 12.29 18.53 -8.88
N ARG A 174 12.80 17.69 -9.79
CA ARG A 174 13.16 18.13 -11.16
C ARG A 174 11.92 18.67 -11.89
N ARG A 175 10.79 17.98 -11.75
CA ARG A 175 9.54 18.35 -12.43
C ARG A 175 8.93 19.67 -11.96
N TYR A 176 8.88 19.91 -10.65
CA TYR A 176 8.39 21.20 -10.15
C TYR A 176 9.22 22.38 -10.69
N LYS A 177 10.51 22.13 -10.96
CA LYS A 177 11.37 23.13 -11.57
C LYS A 177 10.99 23.49 -13.01
N GLU A 178 10.54 22.51 -13.79
CA GLU A 178 10.25 22.63 -15.23
C GLU A 178 8.81 23.08 -15.56
N GLU A 179 7.79 22.58 -14.86
CA GLU A 179 6.38 22.77 -15.26
C GLU A 179 5.62 23.85 -14.46
N GLY A 180 6.05 24.19 -13.25
CA GLY A 180 5.41 25.23 -12.41
C GLY A 180 3.91 25.03 -12.09
N ARG A 181 3.31 23.87 -12.40
CA ARG A 181 1.88 23.61 -12.17
C ARG A 181 1.59 23.14 -10.75
N VAL A 182 0.57 23.74 -10.12
CA VAL A 182 0.06 23.38 -8.78
C VAL A 182 -0.41 21.92 -8.69
N ASN A 183 -0.95 21.35 -9.79
CA ASN A 183 -1.40 19.96 -9.82
C ASN A 183 -0.25 18.96 -9.62
N SER A 184 0.99 19.32 -10.00
CA SER A 184 2.14 18.41 -9.88
C SER A 184 2.52 18.16 -8.42
N PHE A 185 2.34 19.15 -7.53
CA PHE A 185 2.63 18.99 -6.10
C PHE A 185 1.71 17.96 -5.42
N PHE A 186 0.39 18.09 -5.63
CA PHE A 186 -0.58 17.17 -5.02
C PHE A 186 -0.38 15.72 -5.46
N ILE A 187 0.00 15.49 -6.71
CA ILE A 187 0.25 14.13 -7.20
C ILE A 187 1.53 13.56 -6.59
N ILE A 188 2.62 14.32 -6.50
CA ILE A 188 3.86 13.88 -5.81
C ILE A 188 3.56 13.52 -4.34
N PHE A 189 2.78 14.36 -3.67
CA PHE A 189 2.38 14.16 -2.29
C PHE A 189 1.58 12.85 -2.12
N ILE A 190 0.58 12.60 -2.98
CA ILE A 190 -0.23 11.38 -2.95
C ILE A 190 0.66 10.15 -3.23
N SER A 191 1.51 10.18 -4.26
CA SER A 191 2.40 9.06 -4.58
C SER A 191 3.35 8.72 -3.42
N ALA A 192 3.92 9.75 -2.76
CA ALA A 192 4.77 9.55 -1.60
C ALA A 192 4.01 8.90 -0.43
N ILE A 193 2.77 9.34 -0.15
CA ILE A 193 1.93 8.71 0.87
C ILE A 193 1.67 7.24 0.56
N VAL A 194 1.37 6.90 -0.70
CA VAL A 194 1.10 5.50 -1.06
C VAL A 194 2.33 4.62 -0.82
N VAL A 195 3.53 5.08 -1.21
CA VAL A 195 4.76 4.32 -0.94
C VAL A 195 5.07 4.23 0.55
N VAL A 196 4.80 5.27 1.34
CA VAL A 196 4.93 5.21 2.81
C VAL A 196 4.00 4.15 3.39
N ILE A 197 2.75 4.07 2.92
CA ILE A 197 1.80 3.02 3.33
C ILE A 197 2.37 1.63 2.98
N MET A 198 2.93 1.46 1.78
CA MET A 198 3.58 0.20 1.39
C MET A 198 4.77 -0.16 2.28
N LEU A 199 5.60 0.82 2.66
CA LEU A 199 6.71 0.61 3.61
C LEU A 199 6.20 0.17 4.98
N ILE A 200 5.14 0.80 5.50
CA ILE A 200 4.50 0.38 6.76
C ILE A 200 3.98 -1.06 6.65
N LEU A 201 3.40 -1.45 5.51
CA LEU A 201 2.93 -2.81 5.28
C LEU A 201 4.08 -3.84 5.24
N ASN A 202 5.23 -3.53 4.62
CA ASN A 202 6.41 -4.42 4.68
C ASN A 202 6.89 -4.58 6.13
N LEU A 203 7.02 -3.48 6.87
CA LEU A 203 7.43 -3.54 8.28
C LEU A 203 6.45 -4.36 9.12
N TYR A 204 5.15 -4.25 8.85
CA TYR A 204 4.12 -5.08 9.48
C TYR A 204 4.30 -6.56 9.15
N ILE A 205 4.56 -6.92 7.88
CA ILE A 205 4.87 -8.30 7.48
C ILE A 205 6.08 -8.82 8.26
N GLY A 206 7.16 -8.04 8.36
CA GLY A 206 8.34 -8.38 9.16
C GLY A 206 8.03 -8.62 10.65
N VAL A 207 7.18 -7.78 11.25
CA VAL A 207 6.71 -7.96 12.64
C VAL A 207 5.92 -9.26 12.80
N VAL A 208 5.02 -9.56 11.86
CA VAL A 208 4.24 -10.82 11.87
C VAL A 208 5.17 -12.03 11.76
N ILE A 209 6.13 -12.00 10.84
CA ILE A 209 7.12 -13.08 10.68
C ILE A 209 7.86 -13.33 11.99
N VAL A 210 8.36 -12.28 12.65
CA VAL A 210 9.06 -12.41 13.93
C VAL A 210 8.16 -13.02 15.00
N ASN A 211 6.91 -12.55 15.13
CA ASN A 211 5.95 -13.08 16.09
C ASN A 211 5.58 -14.56 15.80
N SER A 212 5.56 -14.96 14.52
CA SER A 212 5.30 -16.34 14.13
C SER A 212 6.47 -17.28 14.40
N ILE A 213 7.72 -16.82 14.34
CA ILE A 213 8.91 -17.65 14.58
C ILE A 213 9.19 -17.80 16.07
N PHE A 214 9.27 -16.68 16.78
CA PHE A 214 9.70 -16.64 18.17
C PHE A 214 8.49 -16.46 19.09
N TYR A 215 8.24 -17.45 19.92
CA TYR A 215 7.19 -17.41 20.92
C TYR A 215 7.40 -16.23 21.88
N GLU A 216 6.30 -15.57 22.29
CA GLU A 216 6.32 -14.40 23.19
C GLU A 216 7.29 -13.29 22.75
N SER A 217 7.35 -13.03 21.42
CA SER A 217 8.13 -11.90 20.88
C SER A 217 7.66 -10.54 21.36
N PHE A 218 6.36 -10.43 21.64
CA PHE A 218 5.69 -9.21 22.05
C PHE A 218 4.84 -9.47 23.30
N THR A 219 4.64 -8.44 24.12
CA THR A 219 3.78 -8.51 25.31
C THR A 219 2.33 -8.85 24.95
N ASN A 220 1.63 -9.56 25.85
CA ASN A 220 0.20 -9.87 25.75
C ASN A 220 -0.23 -10.78 24.58
N SER A 221 0.71 -11.45 23.91
CA SER A 221 0.42 -12.40 22.82
C SER A 221 -0.51 -11.80 21.74
N PRO A 222 -0.08 -10.73 21.07
CA PRO A 222 -0.94 -9.91 20.21
C PRO A 222 -1.43 -10.68 18.98
N GLY A 223 -2.66 -10.40 18.56
CA GLY A 223 -3.19 -10.87 17.28
C GLY A 223 -2.61 -10.09 16.10
N TYR A 224 -2.93 -10.50 14.87
CA TYR A 224 -2.45 -9.83 13.65
C TYR A 224 -2.83 -8.35 13.57
N PHE A 225 -4.03 -7.98 14.04
CA PHE A 225 -4.46 -6.58 14.05
C PHE A 225 -3.68 -5.75 15.07
N ASP A 226 -3.40 -6.32 16.24
CA ASP A 226 -2.62 -5.67 17.30
C ASP A 226 -1.16 -5.43 16.85
N LEU A 227 -0.60 -6.37 16.09
CA LEU A 227 0.71 -6.21 15.46
C LEU A 227 0.73 -5.10 14.40
N PHE A 228 -0.34 -4.98 13.60
CA PHE A 228 -0.47 -3.85 12.66
C PHE A 228 -0.55 -2.52 13.41
N TYR A 229 -1.36 -2.45 14.46
CA TYR A 229 -1.44 -1.30 15.35
C TYR A 229 -0.08 -0.94 15.96
N TYR A 230 0.65 -1.92 16.49
CA TYR A 230 2.00 -1.73 17.02
C TYR A 230 2.93 -1.13 15.97
N THR A 231 2.93 -1.65 14.74
CA THR A 231 3.75 -1.12 13.64
C THR A 231 3.40 0.33 13.34
N VAL A 232 2.11 0.68 13.24
CA VAL A 232 1.67 2.05 12.94
C VAL A 232 2.03 3.02 14.08
N VAL A 233 1.75 2.65 15.33
CA VAL A 233 2.04 3.49 16.51
C VAL A 233 3.54 3.70 16.70
N THR A 234 4.35 2.67 16.43
CA THR A 234 5.81 2.78 16.48
C THR A 234 6.34 3.61 15.31
N PHE A 235 5.85 3.39 14.09
CA PHE A 235 6.24 4.15 12.89
C PHE A 235 5.89 5.63 13.02
N THR A 236 4.73 5.95 13.58
CA THR A 236 4.29 7.34 13.82
C THR A 236 4.94 7.97 15.06
N THR A 237 5.83 7.24 15.74
CA THR A 237 6.54 7.67 16.95
C THR A 237 5.62 8.04 18.12
N ILE A 238 4.37 7.56 18.11
CA ILE A 238 3.43 7.76 19.23
C ILE A 238 3.87 6.90 20.42
N GLY A 239 4.15 5.61 20.17
CA GLY A 239 4.78 4.72 21.15
C GLY A 239 4.01 4.56 22.47
N PHE A 240 2.73 4.17 22.43
CA PHE A 240 1.91 4.03 23.65
C PHE A 240 2.48 3.04 24.69
N GLY A 241 3.26 2.05 24.27
CA GLY A 241 3.94 1.11 25.18
C GLY A 241 3.06 -0.02 25.72
N ASP A 242 1.86 -0.19 25.16
CA ASP A 242 0.93 -1.29 25.43
C ASP A 242 1.39 -2.63 24.81
N ILE A 243 2.04 -2.56 23.64
CA ILE A 243 2.71 -3.69 22.99
C ILE A 243 4.20 -3.38 22.88
N VAL A 244 5.05 -4.24 23.47
CA VAL A 244 6.49 -4.01 23.56
C VAL A 244 7.26 -5.25 23.07
N PRO A 245 8.32 -5.06 22.26
CA PRO A 245 9.18 -6.17 21.82
C PRO A 245 10.06 -6.69 22.98
N LEU A 246 10.03 -8.00 23.21
CA LEU A 246 10.72 -8.63 24.34
C LEU A 246 12.08 -9.21 23.93
N ASN A 247 12.13 -9.92 22.81
CA ASN A 247 13.33 -10.60 22.32
C ASN A 247 14.17 -9.76 21.35
N ALA A 248 15.38 -10.25 21.03
CA ALA A 248 16.32 -9.54 20.17
C ALA A 248 15.79 -9.28 18.74
N ALA A 249 15.08 -10.25 18.15
CA ALA A 249 14.52 -10.13 16.82
C ALA A 249 13.41 -9.06 16.75
N ALA A 250 12.51 -9.05 17.73
CA ALA A 250 11.43 -8.05 17.83
C ALA A 250 12.00 -6.65 18.09
N LYS A 251 13.04 -6.54 18.92
CA LYS A 251 13.75 -5.27 19.15
C LYS A 251 14.46 -4.77 17.88
N PHE A 252 15.07 -5.67 17.11
CA PHE A 252 15.65 -5.33 15.82
C PHE A 252 14.59 -4.79 14.84
N MET A 253 13.41 -5.42 14.77
CA MET A 253 12.30 -4.89 13.98
C MET A 253 11.84 -3.51 14.45
N ALA A 254 11.81 -3.24 15.76
CA ALA A 254 11.50 -1.90 16.28
C ALA A 254 12.51 -0.84 15.82
N VAL A 255 13.80 -1.19 15.76
CA VAL A 255 14.86 -0.33 15.21
C VAL A 255 14.63 -0.08 13.72
N CYS A 256 14.31 -1.13 12.94
CA CYS A 256 13.98 -0.99 11.52
C CYS A 256 12.79 -0.03 11.31
N ILE A 257 11.70 -0.22 12.06
CA ILE A 257 10.51 0.65 11.99
C ILE A 257 10.87 2.11 12.24
N SER A 258 11.63 2.36 13.31
CA SER A 258 12.05 3.71 13.71
C SER A 258 12.97 4.35 12.65
N ALA A 259 13.91 3.59 12.11
CA ALA A 259 14.82 4.07 11.06
C ALA A 259 14.07 4.41 9.77
N THR A 260 13.14 3.56 9.34
CA THR A 260 12.30 3.83 8.15
C THR A 260 11.41 5.05 8.35
N SER A 261 10.85 5.25 9.55
CA SER A 261 10.05 6.43 9.88
C SER A 261 10.86 7.72 9.73
N ILE A 262 12.06 7.77 10.33
CA ILE A 262 12.96 8.92 10.24
C ILE A 262 13.33 9.20 8.77
N LEU A 263 13.62 8.14 8.00
CA LEU A 263 13.88 8.27 6.57
C LEU A 263 12.68 8.89 5.84
N CYS A 264 11.47 8.37 6.04
CA CYS A 264 10.27 8.88 5.38
C CYS A 264 10.00 10.35 5.71
N VAL A 265 10.07 10.72 6.99
CA VAL A 265 9.89 12.11 7.44
C VAL A 265 10.96 13.03 6.86
N THR A 266 12.22 12.59 6.82
CA THR A 266 13.34 13.39 6.29
C THR A 266 13.16 13.68 4.80
N ILE A 267 12.86 12.65 4.00
CA ILE A 267 12.67 12.85 2.56
C ILE A 267 11.41 13.71 2.31
N PHE A 268 10.34 13.49 3.07
CA PHE A 268 9.12 14.28 2.99
C PHE A 268 9.34 15.77 3.27
N LEU A 269 9.99 16.11 4.39
CA LEU A 269 10.36 17.48 4.72
C LEU A 269 11.28 18.10 3.66
N GLY A 270 12.27 17.35 3.18
CA GLY A 270 13.17 17.80 2.11
C GLY A 270 12.41 18.18 0.82
N SER A 271 11.35 17.44 0.49
CA SER A 271 10.49 17.79 -0.65
C SER A 271 9.75 19.11 -0.41
N LEU A 272 9.10 19.29 0.75
CA LEU A 272 8.36 20.50 1.11
C LEU A 272 9.22 21.77 1.08
N TYR A 273 10.42 21.71 1.66
CA TYR A 273 11.36 22.83 1.65
C TYR A 273 11.73 23.25 0.21
N SER A 274 11.98 22.27 -0.66
CA SER A 274 12.30 22.54 -2.06
C SER A 274 11.15 23.22 -2.83
N PHE A 275 9.90 23.09 -2.38
CA PHE A 275 8.76 23.79 -2.98
C PHE A 275 8.61 25.22 -2.47
N ARG A 276 8.95 25.48 -1.19
CA ARG A 276 8.84 26.80 -0.56
C ARG A 276 9.88 27.80 -1.04
N GLU A 277 11.11 27.37 -1.30
CA GLU A 277 12.23 28.26 -1.70
C GLU A 277 12.04 28.97 -3.06
N LYS A 278 10.98 28.62 -3.80
CA LYS A 278 10.61 29.23 -5.08
C LYS A 278 9.51 30.29 -4.99
N ARG A 279 8.95 30.58 -3.81
CA ARG A 279 8.08 31.74 -3.55
C ARG A 279 8.88 32.86 -2.92
#